data_AF-A0A161WMZ0-F1
#
_entry.id   AF-A0A161WMZ0-F1
#
_cell.length_a   1.000
_cell.length_b   1.000
_cell.length_c   1.000
_cell.angle_alpha   90.00
_cell.angle_beta   90.00
_cell.angle_gamma   90.00
#
_symmetry.space_group_name_H-M   'P 1'
#
loop_
_entity.id
_entity.type
_entity.pdbx_description
1 polymer ?
#
loop_
_entity_poly.entity_id
_entity_poly.type
_entity_poly.pdbx_seq_one_letter_code
_entity_poly.pdbx_strand_id
1 'polypeptide(L)'
;MSRNEKRKASESPAGLSKKAKISILAQEFPNTEARAEFIAAKFSKLLGDDVVFPKILEKKRVNLKHEILNCTYDISEYWFNWAVDYRAWDETMALVQAGKKEKFPWQSVPSSEPKDPSDRALWLPKFKETQSMLASLTSRERLENGLVLMKEEPPFKRTYPGMTSIELRQTIWDDVFPGKPCVKNRPFEFAVPTHVKFVDHVAADIHKRDKQLPPGIRMVVVDAECPEGTRVNCLIFGYKNGTVDNPWNRLLLAAVYKTAVQWAREAFMTRRSIPLSQALASFKVSSFVNGDVKLSDEMEQLSLDKSLVAECDAQLALGPYRNEKAHAEFRVSVWLEKEKMLPAEERCKMLRDWCNQTHVNLEGLTPADQRMACRRAWEAKIQEWTETKPPLYLSWTEEKKFAAEVAK
;
A
#
# COMPACT_ATOMS: atom_id res chain seq x y z
N MET A 1 -77.09 39.29 40.86
CA MET A 1 -77.06 38.41 39.68
C MET A 1 -76.70 39.24 38.45
N SER A 2 -75.46 39.23 37.98
CA SER A 2 -75.07 39.39 36.57
C SER A 2 -73.54 39.29 36.43
N ARG A 3 -73.09 38.81 35.27
CA ARG A 3 -71.74 38.41 34.88
C ARG A 3 -70.84 39.62 34.53
N ASN A 4 -69.52 39.49 34.73
CA ASN A 4 -68.48 39.77 33.72
C ASN A 4 -67.08 39.50 34.31
N GLU A 5 -66.36 38.51 33.77
CA GLU A 5 -65.23 38.65 32.82
C GLU A 5 -63.87 38.43 33.50
N LYS A 6 -63.36 37.19 33.42
CA LYS A 6 -61.93 36.95 33.24
C LYS A 6 -61.74 35.80 32.26
N ARG A 7 -61.32 36.16 31.05
CA ARG A 7 -60.80 35.26 30.01
C ARG A 7 -59.57 34.51 30.53
N LYS A 8 -59.59 33.18 30.48
CA LYS A 8 -58.39 32.35 30.40
C LYS A 8 -58.39 31.74 29.00
N ALA A 9 -57.54 32.27 28.13
CA ALA A 9 -57.26 31.68 26.84
C ALA A 9 -56.47 30.39 27.06
N SER A 10 -57.04 29.29 26.58
CA SER A 10 -56.37 28.04 26.31
C SER A 10 -55.58 28.18 25.00
N GLU A 11 -54.26 28.16 25.06
CA GLU A 11 -53.44 27.85 23.89
C GLU A 11 -52.41 26.80 24.31
N SER A 12 -52.71 25.56 23.94
CA SER A 12 -51.71 24.52 23.79
C SER A 12 -50.86 24.83 22.57
N PRO A 13 -49.52 24.87 22.65
CA PRO A 13 -48.69 24.67 21.48
C PRO A 13 -48.48 23.17 21.32
N ALA A 14 -49.31 22.56 20.48
CA ALA A 14 -48.90 21.38 19.74
C ALA A 14 -47.74 21.77 18.81
N GLY A 15 -46.76 20.87 18.66
CA GLY A 15 -45.89 20.90 17.47
C GLY A 15 -44.39 21.04 17.71
N LEU A 16 -43.80 20.27 18.64
CA LEU A 16 -42.39 19.86 18.47
C LEU A 16 -42.38 18.44 17.93
N SER A 17 -42.28 18.34 16.60
CA SER A 17 -41.93 17.14 15.85
C SER A 17 -40.64 16.53 16.44
N LYS A 18 -40.77 15.58 17.38
CA LYS A 18 -39.71 14.65 17.73
C LYS A 18 -39.50 13.73 16.52
N LYS A 19 -38.70 14.15 15.54
CA LYS A 19 -38.07 13.21 14.61
C LYS A 19 -37.27 12.24 15.47
N ALA A 20 -37.71 10.98 15.53
CA ALA A 20 -36.96 9.92 16.18
C ALA A 20 -35.54 9.91 15.59
N LYS A 21 -34.53 10.19 16.40
CA LYS A 21 -33.13 10.08 15.97
C LYS A 21 -32.90 8.61 15.62
N ILE A 22 -32.80 8.31 14.33
CA ILE A 22 -32.43 6.99 13.83
C ILE A 22 -31.07 6.64 14.47
N SER A 23 -30.99 5.46 15.10
CA SER A 23 -29.74 4.95 15.68
C SER A 23 -28.61 5.08 14.66
N ILE A 24 -27.44 5.56 15.08
CA ILE A 24 -26.30 5.73 14.18
C ILE A 24 -25.92 4.42 13.47
N LEU A 25 -26.12 3.29 14.14
CA LEU A 25 -25.85 1.96 13.59
C LEU A 25 -26.84 1.54 12.49
N ALA A 26 -28.00 2.18 12.41
CA ALA A 26 -29.01 1.94 11.37
C ALA A 26 -28.84 2.88 10.17
N GLN A 27 -27.93 3.86 10.24
CA GLN A 27 -27.64 4.77 9.13
C GLN A 27 -26.61 4.10 8.20
N GLU A 28 -26.84 4.11 6.90
CA GLU A 28 -25.87 3.56 5.93
C GLU A 28 -24.59 4.40 5.89
N PHE A 29 -24.75 5.73 5.88
CA PHE A 29 -23.68 6.72 5.85
C PHE A 29 -23.87 7.74 6.99
N PRO A 30 -23.53 7.40 8.24
CA PRO A 30 -23.62 8.36 9.34
C PRO A 30 -22.66 9.52 9.12
N ASN A 31 -22.99 10.71 9.62
CA ASN A 31 -22.07 11.84 9.54
C ASN A 31 -20.73 11.55 10.27
N THR A 32 -19.67 12.24 9.87
CA THR A 32 -18.31 11.97 10.35
C THR A 32 -18.16 12.16 11.87
N GLU A 33 -18.73 13.21 12.44
CA GLU A 33 -18.61 13.51 13.88
C GLU A 33 -19.27 12.43 14.74
N ALA A 34 -20.53 12.08 14.44
CA ALA A 34 -21.26 11.05 15.17
C ALA A 34 -20.56 9.69 15.04
N ARG A 35 -19.98 9.40 13.87
CA ARG A 35 -19.20 8.17 13.65
C ARG A 35 -17.95 8.15 14.52
N ALA A 36 -17.20 9.25 14.55
CA ALA A 36 -16.00 9.39 15.38
C ALA A 36 -16.32 9.25 16.88
N GLU A 37 -17.39 9.91 17.36
CA GLU A 37 -17.86 9.80 18.75
C GLU A 37 -18.22 8.36 19.13
N PHE A 38 -18.97 7.67 18.26
CA PHE A 38 -19.32 6.27 18.48
C PHE A 38 -18.09 5.38 18.58
N ILE A 39 -17.14 5.53 17.65
CA ILE A 39 -15.93 4.70 17.60
C ILE A 39 -15.04 4.97 18.82
N ALA A 40 -14.83 6.23 19.19
CA ALA A 40 -14.05 6.61 20.37
C ALA A 40 -14.66 6.00 21.65
N ALA A 41 -15.98 6.15 21.84
CA ALA A 41 -16.68 5.58 22.98
C ALA A 41 -16.63 4.04 23.00
N LYS A 42 -16.63 3.40 21.83
CA LYS A 42 -16.49 1.93 21.71
C LYS A 42 -15.12 1.46 22.15
N PHE A 43 -14.04 2.04 21.62
CA PHE A 43 -12.68 1.58 21.91
C PHE A 43 -12.20 1.97 23.30
N SER A 44 -12.65 3.11 23.83
CA SER A 44 -12.49 3.46 25.26
C SER A 44 -12.97 2.31 26.16
N LYS A 45 -14.18 1.78 25.89
CA LYS A 45 -14.74 0.66 26.66
C LYS A 45 -14.05 -0.68 26.41
N LEU A 46 -13.62 -0.95 25.17
CA LEU A 46 -13.04 -2.25 24.81
C LEU A 46 -11.60 -2.41 25.29
N LEU A 47 -10.80 -1.33 25.26
CA LEU A 47 -9.39 -1.34 25.59
C LEU A 47 -9.11 -0.82 27.00
N GLY A 48 -9.98 0.01 27.57
CA GLY A 48 -9.73 0.69 28.85
C GLY A 48 -8.61 1.73 28.77
N ASP A 49 -8.19 2.10 27.56
CA ASP A 49 -7.15 3.10 27.28
C ASP A 49 -7.63 4.03 26.16
N ASP A 50 -7.90 5.28 26.54
CA ASP A 50 -8.41 6.31 25.64
C ASP A 50 -7.34 6.89 24.70
N VAL A 51 -6.07 6.49 24.86
CA VAL A 51 -4.93 7.02 24.10
C VAL A 51 -4.59 6.14 22.89
N VAL A 52 -4.83 4.83 22.97
CA VAL A 52 -4.43 3.88 21.92
C VAL A 52 -5.15 4.16 20.60
N PHE A 53 -6.48 4.29 20.63
CA PHE A 53 -7.27 4.51 19.42
C PHE A 53 -6.93 5.84 18.72
N PRO A 54 -6.87 7.01 19.41
CA PRO A 54 -6.45 8.26 18.78
C PRO A 54 -5.08 8.20 18.11
N LYS A 55 -4.09 7.51 18.71
CA LYS A 55 -2.77 7.32 18.09
C LYS A 55 -2.85 6.53 16.78
N ILE A 56 -3.62 5.43 16.78
CA ILE A 56 -3.85 4.62 15.57
C ILE A 56 -4.60 5.46 14.52
N LEU A 57 -5.63 6.20 14.92
CA LEU A 57 -6.43 7.04 14.03
C LEU A 57 -5.57 8.08 13.31
N GLU A 58 -4.72 8.80 14.04
CA GLU A 58 -3.82 9.80 13.45
C GLU A 58 -2.79 9.15 12.51
N LYS A 59 -2.21 8.02 12.90
CA LYS A 59 -1.33 7.22 12.03
C LYS A 59 -2.03 6.83 10.73
N LYS A 60 -3.28 6.38 10.78
CA LYS A 60 -4.07 6.02 9.59
C LYS A 60 -4.42 7.24 8.74
N ARG A 61 -4.72 8.38 9.35
CA ARG A 61 -4.95 9.64 8.66
C ARG A 61 -3.72 10.04 7.85
N VAL A 62 -2.55 10.09 8.47
CA VAL A 62 -1.28 10.42 7.81
C VAL A 62 -0.98 9.43 6.67
N ASN A 63 -1.13 8.13 6.90
CA ASN A 63 -0.87 7.12 5.87
C ASN A 63 -1.80 7.29 4.66
N LEU A 64 -3.10 7.47 4.89
CA LEU A 64 -4.05 7.64 3.79
C LEU A 64 -3.79 8.92 2.98
N LYS A 65 -3.38 10.02 3.63
CA LYS A 65 -2.96 11.25 2.91
C LYS A 65 -1.82 10.98 1.94
N HIS A 66 -0.83 10.18 2.35
CA HIS A 66 0.30 9.82 1.49
C HIS A 66 -0.10 8.85 0.38
N GLU A 67 -1.01 7.90 0.64
CA GLU A 67 -1.52 6.97 -0.37
C GLU A 67 -2.28 7.70 -1.50
N ILE A 68 -3.03 8.74 -1.17
CA ILE A 68 -3.82 9.50 -2.16
C ILE A 68 -3.07 10.72 -2.74
N LEU A 69 -1.79 10.90 -2.38
CA LEU A 69 -1.00 12.06 -2.81
C LEU A 69 -0.92 12.17 -4.34
N ASN A 70 -0.87 11.03 -5.04
CA ASN A 70 -0.74 10.96 -6.48
C ASN A 70 -2.09 10.87 -7.22
N CYS A 71 -3.22 10.91 -6.52
CA CYS A 71 -4.54 10.92 -7.17
C CYS A 71 -4.67 12.17 -8.06
N THR A 72 -5.07 12.00 -9.33
CA THR A 72 -5.24 13.10 -10.30
C THR A 72 -6.61 13.78 -10.21
N TYR A 73 -7.54 13.19 -9.45
CA TYR A 73 -8.92 13.66 -9.27
C TYR A 73 -9.15 14.18 -7.85
N ASP A 74 -10.30 14.83 -7.66
CA ASP A 74 -10.73 15.34 -6.36
C ASP A 74 -11.24 14.23 -5.45
N ILE A 75 -10.97 14.38 -4.15
CA ILE A 75 -11.34 13.39 -3.13
C ILE A 75 -12.46 13.96 -2.26
N SER A 76 -13.46 13.11 -1.99
CA SER A 76 -14.50 13.34 -0.99
C SER A 76 -13.91 13.37 0.41
N GLU A 77 -14.13 14.45 1.15
CA GLU A 77 -13.78 14.64 2.55
C GLU A 77 -14.51 13.62 3.42
N TYR A 78 -15.79 13.36 3.11
CA TYR A 78 -16.57 12.35 3.80
C TYR A 78 -15.96 10.95 3.63
N TRP A 79 -15.63 10.56 2.40
CA TRP A 79 -14.99 9.28 2.13
C TRP A 79 -13.63 9.16 2.80
N PHE A 80 -12.81 10.21 2.73
CA PHE A 80 -11.48 10.21 3.36
C PHE A 80 -11.61 9.90 4.85
N ASN A 81 -12.49 10.60 5.56
CA ASN A 81 -12.71 10.35 6.98
C ASN A 81 -13.29 8.95 7.25
N TRP A 82 -14.23 8.48 6.43
CA TRP A 82 -14.76 7.11 6.55
C TRP A 82 -13.66 6.05 6.39
N ALA A 83 -12.76 6.23 5.42
CA ALA A 83 -11.68 5.28 5.15
C ALA A 83 -10.63 5.28 6.27
N VAL A 84 -10.33 6.44 6.85
CA VAL A 84 -9.49 6.56 8.06
C VAL A 84 -10.13 5.81 9.22
N ASP A 85 -11.42 6.04 9.49
CA ASP A 85 -12.15 5.39 10.58
C ASP A 85 -12.21 3.86 10.42
N TYR A 86 -12.50 3.39 9.20
CA TYR A 86 -12.53 1.97 8.86
C TYR A 86 -11.17 1.30 9.11
N ARG A 87 -10.08 1.91 8.62
CA ARG A 87 -8.72 1.37 8.78
C ARG A 87 -8.24 1.42 10.23
N ALA A 88 -8.61 2.46 10.97
CA ALA A 88 -8.28 2.59 12.39
C ALA A 88 -9.07 1.56 13.20
N TRP A 89 -10.34 1.32 12.86
CA TRP A 89 -11.14 0.27 13.50
C TRP A 89 -10.50 -1.11 13.31
N ASP A 90 -10.11 -1.48 12.09
CA ASP A 90 -9.54 -2.79 11.79
C ASP A 90 -8.24 -3.04 12.56
N GLU A 91 -7.32 -2.07 12.56
CA GLU A 91 -6.06 -2.17 13.32
C GLU A 91 -6.32 -2.23 14.83
N THR A 92 -7.26 -1.44 15.34
CA THR A 92 -7.58 -1.43 16.77
C THR A 92 -8.26 -2.73 17.21
N MET A 93 -9.15 -3.29 16.38
CA MET A 93 -9.79 -4.60 16.63
C MET A 93 -8.81 -5.76 16.63
N ALA A 94 -7.65 -5.63 15.98
CA ALA A 94 -6.60 -6.64 16.08
C ALA A 94 -6.07 -6.79 17.53
N LEU A 95 -6.07 -5.70 18.30
CA LEU A 95 -5.63 -5.63 19.70
C LEU A 95 -6.68 -6.11 20.71
N VAL A 96 -7.96 -6.16 20.31
CA VAL A 96 -9.07 -6.59 21.16
C VAL A 96 -9.05 -8.11 21.37
N GLN A 97 -9.48 -8.57 22.55
CA GLN A 97 -9.64 -10.00 22.85
C GLN A 97 -10.53 -10.70 21.81
N ALA A 98 -10.16 -11.91 21.37
CA ALA A 98 -10.79 -12.61 20.26
C ALA A 98 -12.33 -12.70 20.34
N GLY A 99 -12.88 -12.96 21.54
CA GLY A 99 -14.34 -13.05 21.76
C GLY A 99 -15.10 -11.73 21.72
N LYS A 100 -14.41 -10.59 21.63
CA LYS A 100 -14.99 -9.23 21.58
C LYS A 100 -14.71 -8.52 20.25
N LYS A 101 -14.10 -9.22 19.28
CA LYS A 101 -13.80 -8.65 17.96
C LYS A 101 -15.09 -8.49 17.17
N GLU A 102 -15.29 -7.30 16.62
CA GLU A 102 -16.47 -6.95 15.83
C GLU A 102 -16.04 -6.35 14.49
N LYS A 103 -16.86 -6.55 13.45
CA LYS A 103 -16.66 -5.89 12.16
C LYS A 103 -17.04 -4.41 12.26
N PHE A 104 -16.46 -3.59 11.38
CA PHE A 104 -16.83 -2.19 11.27
C PHE A 104 -18.35 -2.05 11.00
N PRO A 105 -19.11 -1.24 11.74
CA PRO A 105 -20.57 -1.26 11.62
C PRO A 105 -21.12 -0.84 10.25
N TRP A 106 -20.44 0.09 9.58
CA TRP A 106 -20.89 0.68 8.32
C TRP A 106 -20.13 0.07 7.15
N GLN A 107 -20.60 -1.08 6.66
CA GLN A 107 -19.91 -1.86 5.62
C GLN A 107 -20.01 -1.27 4.22
N SER A 108 -21.00 -0.41 3.95
CA SER A 108 -21.13 0.31 2.68
C SER A 108 -20.01 1.36 2.56
N VAL A 109 -19.23 1.29 1.48
CA VAL A 109 -18.16 2.25 1.19
C VAL A 109 -18.76 3.47 0.47
N PRO A 110 -18.61 4.70 0.98
CA PRO A 110 -19.06 5.90 0.26
C PRO A 110 -18.22 6.14 -1.01
N SER A 111 -18.70 6.98 -1.91
CA SER A 111 -17.96 7.37 -3.13
C SER A 111 -16.70 8.16 -2.76
N SER A 112 -15.54 7.82 -3.35
CA SER A 112 -14.31 8.61 -3.20
C SER A 112 -14.34 9.91 -3.98
N GLU A 113 -15.16 10.00 -5.03
CA GLU A 113 -15.36 11.23 -5.79
C GLU A 113 -16.44 12.09 -5.11
N PRO A 114 -16.18 13.40 -4.88
CA PRO A 114 -17.14 14.29 -4.26
C PRO A 114 -18.35 14.47 -5.18
N LYS A 115 -19.55 14.33 -4.61
CA LYS A 115 -20.81 14.53 -5.37
C LYS A 115 -21.13 16.00 -5.59
N ASP A 116 -20.60 16.86 -4.73
CA ASP A 116 -20.78 18.30 -4.79
C ASP A 116 -19.52 19.01 -4.25
N PRO A 117 -19.33 20.32 -4.53
CA PRO A 117 -18.14 21.06 -4.12
C PRO A 117 -17.91 21.15 -2.61
N SER A 118 -18.96 20.99 -1.78
CA SER A 118 -18.86 21.09 -0.32
C SER A 118 -18.22 19.85 0.31
N ASP A 119 -18.28 18.70 -0.38
CA ASP A 119 -17.62 17.46 0.04
C ASP A 119 -16.17 17.37 -0.46
N ARG A 120 -15.64 18.38 -1.16
CA ARG A 120 -14.26 18.32 -1.65
C ARG A 120 -13.24 18.48 -0.50
N ALA A 121 -12.25 17.60 -0.45
CA ALA A 121 -11.12 17.67 0.48
C ALA A 121 -10.19 18.85 0.15
N LEU A 122 -10.51 20.04 0.65
CA LEU A 122 -9.77 21.29 0.38
C LEU A 122 -8.31 21.27 0.87
N TRP A 123 -7.97 20.39 1.80
CA TRP A 123 -6.60 20.24 2.29
C TRP A 123 -5.69 19.53 1.29
N LEU A 124 -6.23 18.73 0.36
CA LEU A 124 -5.43 17.87 -0.53
C LEU A 124 -4.53 18.67 -1.49
N PRO A 125 -5.00 19.74 -2.18
CA PRO A 125 -4.13 20.55 -3.02
C PRO A 125 -2.95 21.18 -2.24
N LYS A 126 -3.23 21.78 -1.08
CA LYS A 126 -2.19 22.36 -0.22
C LYS A 126 -1.21 21.31 0.31
N PHE A 127 -1.72 20.12 0.62
CA PHE A 127 -0.88 19.00 1.02
C PHE A 127 0.03 18.54 -0.12
N LYS A 128 -0.48 18.44 -1.36
CA LYS A 128 0.32 18.14 -2.56
C LYS A 128 1.42 19.17 -2.79
N GLU A 129 1.09 20.45 -2.72
CA GLU A 129 2.04 21.55 -2.86
C GLU A 129 3.14 21.47 -1.79
N THR A 130 2.75 21.29 -0.53
CA THR A 130 3.70 21.13 0.58
C THR A 130 4.61 19.93 0.36
N GLN A 131 4.05 18.78 -0.04
CA GLN A 131 4.85 17.58 -0.31
C GLN A 131 5.80 17.74 -1.51
N SER A 132 5.38 18.49 -2.53
CA SER A 132 6.22 18.82 -3.68
C SER A 132 7.39 19.71 -3.28
N MET A 133 7.14 20.75 -2.48
CA MET A 133 8.18 21.62 -1.93
C MET A 133 9.16 20.84 -1.03
N LEU A 134 8.66 19.99 -0.14
CA LEU A 134 9.51 19.15 0.71
C LEU A 134 10.33 18.12 -0.08
N ALA A 135 9.83 17.68 -1.25
CA ALA A 135 10.54 16.77 -2.13
C ALA A 135 11.65 17.45 -2.94
N SER A 136 11.55 18.77 -3.18
CA SER A 136 12.59 19.53 -3.88
C SER A 136 13.76 19.96 -3.00
N LEU A 137 13.63 19.89 -1.68
CA LEU A 137 14.73 20.23 -0.76
C LEU A 137 15.94 19.32 -0.95
N THR A 138 17.12 19.92 -0.95
CA THR A 138 18.42 19.25 -0.84
C THR A 138 18.58 18.59 0.53
N SER A 139 19.50 17.64 0.65
CA SER A 139 19.77 16.99 1.94
C SER A 139 20.18 17.98 3.03
N ARG A 140 20.90 19.05 2.68
CA ARG A 140 21.30 20.10 3.62
C ARG A 140 20.12 20.93 4.09
N GLU A 141 19.30 21.44 3.15
CA GLU A 141 18.10 22.21 3.49
C GLU A 141 17.14 21.39 4.36
N ARG A 142 17.00 20.09 4.11
CA ARG A 142 16.19 19.21 4.96
C ARG A 142 16.67 19.23 6.40
N LEU A 143 17.95 19.01 6.63
CA LEU A 143 18.53 19.01 7.98
C LEU A 143 18.44 20.39 8.65
N GLU A 144 18.69 21.48 7.91
CA GLU A 144 18.56 22.86 8.41
C GLU A 144 17.12 23.19 8.84
N ASN A 145 16.12 22.59 8.19
CA ASN A 145 14.70 22.71 8.55
C ASN A 145 14.26 21.68 9.61
N GLY A 146 15.17 20.94 10.24
CA GLY A 146 14.86 19.92 11.24
C GLY A 146 14.12 18.69 10.67
N LEU A 147 14.21 18.46 9.36
CA LEU A 147 13.62 17.30 8.69
C LEU A 147 14.61 16.14 8.64
N VAL A 148 14.08 14.93 8.52
CA VAL A 148 14.87 13.72 8.28
C VAL A 148 15.67 13.83 6.97
N LEU A 149 16.91 13.33 6.98
CA LEU A 149 17.85 13.38 5.86
C LEU A 149 17.20 12.90 4.56
N MET A 150 16.67 11.68 4.60
CA MET A 150 15.94 11.06 3.50
C MET A 150 14.45 11.09 3.82
N LYS A 151 13.61 11.47 2.85
CA LYS A 151 12.14 11.41 3.04
C LYS A 151 11.75 10.02 3.54
N GLU A 152 11.03 9.97 4.66
CA GLU A 152 10.48 8.69 5.14
C GLU A 152 9.52 8.12 4.11
N GLU A 153 9.69 6.82 3.88
CA GLU A 153 8.81 6.08 3.00
C GLU A 153 7.53 5.74 3.76
N PRO A 154 6.38 5.65 3.08
CA PRO A 154 5.19 5.08 3.72
C PRO A 154 5.46 3.62 4.12
N PRO A 155 4.76 3.09 5.14
CA PRO A 155 4.90 1.70 5.56
C PRO A 155 4.81 0.74 4.37
N PHE A 156 5.75 -0.19 4.30
CA PHE A 156 5.94 -1.09 3.17
C PHE A 156 5.61 -2.51 3.60
N LYS A 157 4.39 -2.95 3.27
CA LYS A 157 3.90 -4.27 3.63
C LYS A 157 4.46 -5.31 2.66
N ARG A 158 5.67 -5.81 2.94
CA ARG A 158 6.38 -6.79 2.07
C ARG A 158 5.81 -8.21 2.12
N THR A 159 5.18 -8.57 3.23
CA THR A 159 4.73 -9.94 3.51
C THR A 159 3.33 -9.96 4.08
N TYR A 160 2.71 -11.15 4.04
CA TYR A 160 1.41 -11.40 4.65
C TYR A 160 1.49 -12.66 5.54
N PRO A 161 1.06 -12.61 6.81
CA PRO A 161 1.10 -13.76 7.70
C PRO A 161 0.33 -14.97 7.16
N GLY A 162 0.93 -16.16 7.27
CA GLY A 162 0.32 -17.40 6.79
C GLY A 162 0.21 -17.49 5.27
N MET A 163 1.08 -16.79 4.54
CA MET A 163 1.32 -17.00 3.12
C MET A 163 2.36 -18.12 2.93
N THR A 164 2.29 -18.84 1.81
CA THR A 164 3.31 -19.81 1.42
C THR A 164 4.69 -19.16 1.35
N SER A 165 5.71 -19.86 1.88
CA SER A 165 7.09 -19.37 1.87
C SER A 165 7.61 -19.18 0.44
N ILE A 166 8.62 -18.33 0.26
CA ILE A 166 9.24 -18.08 -1.05
C ILE A 166 9.84 -19.38 -1.61
N GLU A 167 10.46 -20.19 -0.74
CA GLU A 167 11.12 -21.45 -1.11
C GLU A 167 10.12 -22.47 -1.66
N LEU A 168 8.96 -22.62 -1.00
CA LEU A 168 7.92 -23.51 -1.48
C LEU A 168 7.29 -22.97 -2.76
N ARG A 169 7.03 -21.66 -2.86
CA ARG A 169 6.54 -21.07 -4.12
C ARG A 169 7.53 -21.26 -5.27
N GLN A 170 8.84 -21.21 -5.02
CA GLN A 170 9.86 -21.48 -6.05
C GLN A 170 9.81 -22.94 -6.49
N THR A 171 9.72 -23.87 -5.53
CA THR A 171 9.58 -25.31 -5.83
C THR A 171 8.35 -25.59 -6.70
N ILE A 172 7.22 -24.93 -6.39
CA ILE A 172 6.00 -25.07 -7.19
C ILE A 172 6.17 -24.45 -8.58
N TRP A 173 6.84 -23.29 -8.69
CA TRP A 173 7.11 -22.64 -9.96
C TRP A 173 7.91 -23.55 -10.89
N ASP A 174 8.99 -24.13 -10.38
CA ASP A 174 9.89 -24.98 -11.16
C ASP A 174 9.18 -26.26 -11.66
N ASP A 175 8.19 -26.75 -10.91
CA ASP A 175 7.35 -27.90 -11.25
C ASP A 175 6.32 -27.59 -12.35
N VAL A 176 5.61 -26.46 -12.24
CA VAL A 176 4.49 -26.12 -13.15
C VAL A 176 4.91 -25.24 -14.33
N PHE A 177 6.10 -24.64 -14.28
CA PHE A 177 6.71 -23.83 -15.33
C PHE A 177 8.16 -24.25 -15.63
N PRO A 178 8.39 -25.51 -16.04
CA PRO A 178 9.73 -26.02 -16.22
C PRO A 178 10.52 -25.20 -17.25
N GLY A 179 11.72 -24.77 -16.87
CA GLY A 179 12.62 -23.97 -17.72
C GLY A 179 12.20 -22.52 -17.95
N LYS A 180 11.11 -22.04 -17.33
CA LYS A 180 10.73 -20.63 -17.42
C LYS A 180 11.48 -19.80 -16.38
N PRO A 181 12.07 -18.65 -16.77
CA PRO A 181 12.76 -17.78 -15.83
C PRO A 181 11.77 -17.27 -14.78
N CYS A 182 12.18 -17.36 -13.51
CA CYS A 182 11.49 -16.74 -12.39
C CYS A 182 12.32 -15.56 -11.90
N VAL A 183 11.66 -14.43 -11.60
CA VAL A 183 12.33 -13.34 -10.89
C VAL A 183 12.81 -13.86 -9.54
N LYS A 184 14.09 -13.63 -9.22
CA LYS A 184 14.72 -14.15 -8.00
C LYS A 184 13.89 -13.78 -6.77
N ASN A 185 13.53 -14.80 -5.98
CA ASN A 185 12.73 -14.68 -4.76
C ASN A 185 11.31 -14.11 -4.95
N ARG A 186 10.77 -14.12 -6.17
CA ARG A 186 9.41 -13.64 -6.47
C ARG A 186 8.56 -14.60 -7.36
N PRO A 187 8.51 -15.89 -7.05
CA PRO A 187 7.62 -16.83 -7.75
C PRO A 187 6.14 -16.49 -7.50
N PHE A 188 5.31 -16.49 -8.54
CA PHE A 188 3.89 -16.15 -8.45
C PHE A 188 3.61 -14.74 -7.91
N GLU A 189 4.40 -13.77 -8.33
CA GLU A 189 4.20 -12.34 -8.04
C GLU A 189 4.17 -11.54 -9.34
N PHE A 190 3.40 -10.45 -9.39
CA PHE A 190 3.49 -9.44 -10.44
C PHE A 190 2.96 -8.08 -9.95
N ALA A 191 3.45 -7.00 -10.57
CA ALA A 191 2.98 -5.65 -10.29
C ALA A 191 1.60 -5.40 -10.90
N VAL A 192 0.69 -4.78 -10.13
CA VAL A 192 -0.59 -4.30 -10.65
C VAL A 192 -0.32 -3.11 -11.58
N PRO A 193 -0.74 -3.17 -12.85
CA PRO A 193 -0.49 -2.08 -13.80
C PRO A 193 -1.13 -0.77 -13.33
N THR A 194 -0.46 0.35 -13.65
CA THR A 194 -0.89 1.70 -13.25
C THR A 194 -2.28 2.11 -13.77
N HIS A 195 -2.72 1.53 -14.89
CA HIS A 195 -4.05 1.80 -15.48
C HIS A 195 -5.20 1.04 -14.82
N VAL A 196 -4.91 0.09 -13.92
CA VAL A 196 -5.95 -0.56 -13.14
C VAL A 196 -6.49 0.41 -12.09
N LYS A 197 -7.82 0.53 -11.98
CA LYS A 197 -8.47 1.22 -10.86
C LYS A 197 -8.26 0.42 -9.58
N PHE A 198 -7.08 0.52 -8.98
CA PHE A 198 -6.64 -0.38 -7.91
C PHE A 198 -7.61 -0.42 -6.72
N VAL A 199 -8.10 0.75 -6.29
CA VAL A 199 -9.04 0.84 -5.17
C VAL A 199 -10.30 0.05 -5.46
N ASP A 200 -10.93 0.28 -6.62
CA ASP A 200 -12.24 -0.32 -6.96
C ASP A 200 -12.11 -1.78 -7.40
N HIS A 201 -11.12 -2.08 -8.23
CA HIS A 201 -11.03 -3.35 -8.95
C HIS A 201 -10.15 -4.39 -8.25
N VAL A 202 -9.40 -4.00 -7.22
CA VAL A 202 -8.51 -4.90 -6.47
C VAL A 202 -8.75 -4.83 -4.96
N ALA A 203 -8.69 -3.63 -4.37
CA ALA A 203 -8.74 -3.47 -2.92
C ALA A 203 -10.16 -3.67 -2.35
N ALA A 204 -11.16 -2.95 -2.88
CA ALA A 204 -12.55 -3.05 -2.48
C ALA A 204 -13.19 -4.40 -2.90
N ASP A 205 -12.61 -5.06 -3.90
CA ASP A 205 -13.10 -6.32 -4.47
C ASP A 205 -12.71 -7.57 -3.66
N ILE A 206 -11.94 -7.41 -2.58
CA ILE A 206 -11.33 -8.49 -1.79
C ILE A 206 -12.32 -9.61 -1.41
N HIS A 207 -13.51 -9.27 -0.93
CA HIS A 207 -14.48 -10.27 -0.49
C HIS A 207 -15.13 -11.06 -1.63
N LYS A 208 -15.35 -10.42 -2.79
CA LYS A 208 -15.89 -11.10 -3.96
C LYS A 208 -14.83 -12.01 -4.56
N ARG A 209 -13.63 -11.48 -4.71
CA ARG A 209 -12.44 -12.16 -5.21
C ARG A 209 -12.08 -13.40 -4.41
N ASP A 210 -12.05 -13.31 -3.08
CA ASP A 210 -11.71 -14.45 -2.22
C ASP A 210 -12.73 -15.61 -2.30
N LYS A 211 -13.98 -15.33 -2.72
CA LYS A 211 -15.00 -16.35 -3.01
C LYS A 211 -14.80 -17.04 -4.35
N GLN A 212 -14.13 -16.40 -5.31
CA GLN A 212 -13.87 -16.96 -6.64
C GLN A 212 -12.58 -17.81 -6.68
N LEU A 213 -11.70 -17.66 -5.69
CA LEU A 213 -10.48 -18.46 -5.61
C LEU A 213 -10.80 -19.93 -5.28
N PRO A 214 -10.12 -20.91 -5.91
CA PRO A 214 -10.24 -22.32 -5.56
C PRO A 214 -9.96 -22.58 -4.07
N PRO A 215 -10.54 -23.64 -3.48
CA PRO A 215 -10.20 -24.07 -2.12
C PRO A 215 -8.68 -24.24 -1.97
N GLY A 216 -8.14 -23.78 -0.84
CA GLY A 216 -6.70 -23.85 -0.57
C GLY A 216 -5.83 -22.78 -1.24
N ILE A 217 -6.31 -22.06 -2.28
CA ILE A 217 -5.56 -20.96 -2.89
C ILE A 217 -5.85 -19.64 -2.18
N ARG A 218 -4.83 -18.81 -2.03
CA ARG A 218 -4.89 -17.46 -1.48
C ARG A 218 -4.20 -16.49 -2.42
N MET A 219 -4.77 -15.30 -2.51
CA MET A 219 -4.14 -14.15 -3.12
C MET A 219 -4.10 -12.99 -2.12
N VAL A 220 -2.98 -12.30 -2.04
CA VAL A 220 -2.80 -11.15 -1.16
C VAL A 220 -2.22 -9.99 -1.95
N VAL A 221 -2.49 -8.78 -1.46
CA VAL A 221 -1.89 -7.55 -1.97
C VAL A 221 -0.81 -7.11 -1.00
N VAL A 222 0.38 -6.84 -1.54
CA VAL A 222 1.56 -6.37 -0.80
C VAL A 222 2.18 -5.20 -1.54
N ASP A 223 3.12 -4.54 -0.88
CA ASP A 223 4.00 -3.58 -1.52
C ASP A 223 5.23 -4.29 -2.10
N ALA A 224 5.59 -3.93 -3.31
CA ALA A 224 6.82 -4.36 -3.96
C ALA A 224 7.47 -3.18 -4.68
N GLU A 225 8.61 -3.44 -5.31
CA GLU A 225 9.34 -2.45 -6.09
C GLU A 225 9.41 -2.94 -7.53
N CYS A 226 9.28 -2.03 -8.49
CA CYS A 226 9.64 -2.29 -9.88
C CYS A 226 11.18 -2.35 -10.03
N PRO A 227 11.72 -2.76 -11.19
CA PRO A 227 13.17 -2.79 -11.42
C PRO A 227 13.88 -1.46 -11.15
N GLU A 228 13.20 -0.33 -11.37
CA GLU A 228 13.70 1.03 -11.13
C GLU A 228 13.68 1.43 -9.64
N GLY A 229 13.12 0.58 -8.76
CA GLY A 229 13.01 0.84 -7.32
C GLY A 229 11.81 1.70 -6.91
N THR A 230 10.87 1.96 -7.82
CA THR A 230 9.61 2.63 -7.46
C THR A 230 8.66 1.66 -6.79
N ARG A 231 7.99 2.10 -5.72
CA ARG A 231 6.96 1.32 -5.04
C ARG A 231 5.78 1.03 -5.96
N VAL A 232 5.36 -0.22 -6.01
CA VAL A 232 4.21 -0.71 -6.75
C VAL A 232 3.34 -1.61 -5.89
N ASN A 233 2.03 -1.65 -6.17
CA ASN A 233 1.14 -2.66 -5.61
C ASN A 233 1.42 -3.99 -6.30
N CYS A 234 1.60 -5.06 -5.53
CA CYS A 234 1.92 -6.39 -6.04
C CYS A 234 0.86 -7.41 -5.59
N LEU A 235 0.50 -8.30 -6.51
CA LEU A 235 -0.32 -9.47 -6.22
C LEU A 235 0.59 -10.68 -5.98
N ILE A 236 0.45 -11.32 -4.83
CA ILE A 236 1.14 -12.58 -4.50
C ILE A 236 0.11 -13.70 -4.41
N PHE A 237 0.43 -14.83 -5.04
CA PHE A 237 -0.38 -16.04 -5.03
C PHE A 237 0.33 -17.17 -4.31
N GLY A 238 -0.46 -18.02 -3.64
CA GLY A 238 0.05 -19.15 -2.88
C GLY A 238 -1.09 -19.89 -2.20
N TYR A 239 -0.76 -20.63 -1.15
CA TYR A 239 -1.69 -21.42 -0.39
C TYR A 239 -2.22 -20.71 0.86
N LYS A 240 -3.44 -21.09 1.24
CA LYS A 240 -3.98 -20.86 2.57
C LYS A 240 -3.23 -21.74 3.58
N ASN A 241 -3.07 -21.23 4.80
CA ASN A 241 -2.47 -21.99 5.88
C ASN A 241 -3.17 -23.36 6.05
N GLY A 242 -2.38 -24.43 6.18
CA GLY A 242 -2.88 -25.81 6.30
C GLY A 242 -3.23 -26.51 4.99
N THR A 243 -3.06 -25.87 3.83
CA THR A 243 -3.23 -26.54 2.52
C THR A 243 -2.05 -27.47 2.24
N VAL A 244 -2.33 -28.72 1.90
CA VAL A 244 -1.31 -29.70 1.52
C VAL A 244 -0.75 -29.38 0.13
N ASP A 245 0.57 -29.38 -0.01
CA ASP A 245 1.23 -29.31 -1.31
C ASP A 245 1.07 -30.63 -2.06
N ASN A 246 0.37 -30.60 -3.20
CA ASN A 246 0.14 -31.75 -4.08
C ASN A 246 -0.01 -31.28 -5.53
N PRO A 247 0.14 -32.18 -6.53
CA PRO A 247 0.13 -31.80 -7.95
C PRO A 247 -1.11 -31.01 -8.37
N TRP A 248 -2.28 -31.35 -7.83
CA TRP A 248 -3.52 -30.65 -8.15
C TRP A 248 -3.53 -29.20 -7.64
N ASN A 249 -3.14 -28.99 -6.39
CA ASN A 249 -3.05 -27.65 -5.81
C ASN A 249 -1.98 -26.79 -6.49
N ARG A 250 -0.89 -27.39 -6.96
CA ARG A 250 0.15 -26.70 -7.75
C ARG A 250 -0.40 -26.20 -9.09
N LEU A 251 -1.14 -27.07 -9.80
CA LEU A 251 -1.81 -26.70 -11.06
C LEU A 251 -2.86 -25.62 -10.85
N LEU A 252 -3.67 -25.70 -9.78
CA LEU A 252 -4.64 -24.66 -9.44
C LEU A 252 -3.97 -23.31 -9.17
N LEU A 253 -2.85 -23.31 -8.44
CA LEU A 253 -2.08 -22.09 -8.18
C LEU A 253 -1.57 -21.46 -9.49
N ALA A 254 -0.96 -22.27 -10.36
CA ALA A 254 -0.49 -21.83 -11.67
C ALA A 254 -1.63 -21.27 -12.54
N ALA A 255 -2.79 -21.90 -12.45
CA ALA A 255 -3.96 -21.51 -13.20
C ALA A 255 -4.51 -20.15 -12.77
N VAL A 256 -4.70 -19.96 -11.46
CA VAL A 256 -5.12 -18.68 -10.90
C VAL A 256 -4.12 -17.57 -11.22
N TYR A 257 -2.82 -17.86 -11.08
CA TYR A 257 -1.76 -16.89 -11.39
C TYR A 257 -1.80 -16.44 -12.85
N LYS A 258 -1.86 -17.37 -13.82
CA LYS A 258 -1.96 -16.99 -15.25
C LYS A 258 -3.23 -16.19 -15.54
N THR A 259 -4.37 -16.56 -14.98
CA THR A 259 -5.62 -15.80 -15.17
C THR A 259 -5.47 -14.36 -14.66
N ALA A 260 -4.81 -14.17 -13.51
CA ALA A 260 -4.58 -12.82 -12.98
C ALA A 260 -3.56 -12.02 -13.80
N VAL A 261 -2.47 -12.64 -14.26
CA VAL A 261 -1.50 -11.99 -15.18
C VAL A 261 -2.20 -11.58 -16.47
N GLN A 262 -3.05 -12.46 -17.00
CA GLN A 262 -3.83 -12.21 -18.20
C GLN A 262 -4.80 -11.02 -18.04
N TRP A 263 -5.53 -10.98 -16.93
CA TRP A 263 -6.36 -9.84 -16.57
C TRP A 263 -5.57 -8.53 -16.50
N ALA A 264 -4.37 -8.56 -15.90
CA ALA A 264 -3.53 -7.38 -15.78
C ALA A 264 -3.01 -6.91 -17.15
N ARG A 265 -2.60 -7.84 -18.02
CA ARG A 265 -2.19 -7.53 -19.39
C ARG A 265 -3.32 -6.92 -20.19
N GLU A 266 -4.51 -7.52 -20.15
CA GLU A 266 -5.68 -6.99 -20.84
C GLU A 266 -6.03 -5.58 -20.34
N ALA A 267 -6.00 -5.37 -19.02
CA ALA A 267 -6.24 -4.06 -18.43
C ALA A 267 -5.22 -3.00 -18.86
N PHE A 268 -3.95 -3.39 -19.00
CA PHE A 268 -2.89 -2.51 -19.48
C PHE A 268 -3.08 -2.18 -20.97
N MET A 269 -3.26 -3.18 -21.82
CA MET A 269 -3.28 -3.03 -23.28
C MET A 269 -4.54 -2.30 -23.76
N THR A 270 -5.71 -2.64 -23.21
CA THR A 270 -6.98 -1.99 -23.58
C THR A 270 -7.21 -0.66 -22.85
N ARG A 271 -6.38 -0.33 -21.85
CA ARG A 271 -6.56 0.80 -20.92
C ARG A 271 -7.89 0.78 -20.16
N ARG A 272 -8.58 -0.38 -20.11
CA ARG A 272 -9.84 -0.59 -19.40
C ARG A 272 -9.67 -1.73 -18.42
N SER A 273 -9.97 -1.50 -17.14
CA SER A 273 -9.95 -2.56 -16.14
C SER A 273 -11.37 -2.95 -15.72
N ILE A 274 -11.54 -4.22 -15.36
CA ILE A 274 -12.71 -4.75 -14.65
C ILE A 274 -12.28 -5.27 -13.27
N PRO A 275 -13.20 -5.45 -12.30
CA PRO A 275 -12.88 -6.06 -11.02
C PRO A 275 -12.24 -7.45 -11.20
N LEU A 276 -11.16 -7.72 -10.46
CA LEU A 276 -10.41 -8.97 -10.57
C LEU A 276 -11.27 -10.21 -10.25
N SER A 277 -12.27 -10.08 -9.37
CA SER A 277 -13.24 -11.14 -9.08
C SER A 277 -14.03 -11.57 -10.32
N GLN A 278 -14.29 -10.67 -11.28
CA GLN A 278 -14.97 -11.03 -12.51
C GLN A 278 -14.06 -11.86 -13.43
N ALA A 279 -12.77 -11.51 -13.52
CA ALA A 279 -11.79 -12.30 -14.26
C ALA A 279 -11.54 -13.67 -13.61
N LEU A 280 -11.62 -13.76 -12.28
CA LEU A 280 -11.54 -15.04 -11.58
C LEU A 280 -12.83 -15.84 -11.67
N ALA A 281 -13.99 -15.22 -11.86
CA ALA A 281 -15.26 -15.94 -12.05
C ALA A 281 -15.32 -16.67 -13.39
N SER A 282 -14.60 -16.19 -14.42
CA SER A 282 -14.47 -16.87 -15.71
C SER A 282 -13.42 -17.98 -15.71
N PHE A 283 -12.74 -18.21 -14.58
CA PHE A 283 -11.76 -19.26 -14.39
C PHE A 283 -12.36 -20.64 -14.64
N LYS A 284 -11.79 -21.39 -15.59
CA LYS A 284 -12.13 -22.79 -15.85
C LYS A 284 -10.86 -23.62 -15.79
N VAL A 285 -10.79 -24.52 -14.81
CA VAL A 285 -9.65 -25.43 -14.62
C VAL A 285 -9.41 -26.30 -15.87
N SER A 286 -10.48 -26.67 -16.58
CA SER A 286 -10.41 -27.46 -17.81
C SER A 286 -9.70 -26.76 -18.97
N SER A 287 -9.71 -25.42 -19.03
CA SER A 287 -8.98 -24.65 -20.04
C SER A 287 -7.46 -24.77 -19.88
N PHE A 288 -7.00 -25.07 -18.65
CA PHE A 288 -5.59 -25.11 -18.31
C PHE A 288 -4.92 -26.44 -18.62
N VAL A 289 -5.68 -27.53 -18.60
CA VAL A 289 -5.22 -28.86 -19.05
C VAL A 289 -4.87 -28.84 -20.55
N ASN A 290 -5.50 -27.95 -21.31
CA ASN A 290 -5.28 -27.75 -22.74
C ASN A 290 -4.33 -26.57 -23.07
N GLY A 291 -3.68 -25.95 -22.07
CA GLY A 291 -2.58 -25.01 -22.25
C GLY A 291 -2.94 -23.53 -22.38
N ASP A 292 -4.15 -23.16 -22.85
CA ASP A 292 -4.45 -21.78 -23.22
C ASP A 292 -5.55 -21.13 -22.37
N VAL A 293 -5.19 -20.02 -21.71
CA VAL A 293 -6.18 -19.03 -21.27
C VAL A 293 -6.54 -18.23 -22.51
N LYS A 294 -7.75 -18.43 -23.04
CA LYS A 294 -8.21 -17.75 -24.26
C LYS A 294 -8.14 -16.22 -24.06
N LEU A 295 -7.38 -15.56 -24.92
CA LEU A 295 -7.32 -14.09 -25.01
C LEU A 295 -8.67 -13.57 -25.53
N SER A 296 -9.03 -12.33 -25.20
CA SER A 296 -10.11 -11.65 -25.91
C SER A 296 -9.65 -11.32 -27.34
N ASP A 297 -10.56 -11.26 -28.30
CA ASP A 297 -10.24 -10.96 -29.71
C ASP A 297 -9.49 -9.61 -29.84
N GLU A 298 -9.84 -8.64 -28.98
CA GLU A 298 -9.14 -7.35 -28.88
C GLU A 298 -7.70 -7.52 -28.38
N MET A 299 -7.49 -8.37 -27.38
CA MET A 299 -6.14 -8.65 -26.87
C MET A 299 -5.29 -9.46 -27.86
N GLU A 300 -5.88 -10.38 -28.64
CA GLU A 300 -5.16 -11.06 -29.72
C GLU A 300 -4.62 -10.06 -30.74
N GLN A 301 -5.44 -9.08 -31.14
CA GLN A 301 -5.01 -8.02 -32.07
C GLN A 301 -3.92 -7.14 -31.47
N LEU A 302 -4.10 -6.66 -30.22
CA LEU A 302 -3.11 -5.81 -29.56
C LEU A 302 -1.80 -6.56 -29.25
N SER A 303 -1.85 -7.88 -29.07
CA SER A 303 -0.66 -8.72 -28.82
C SER A 303 0.24 -8.89 -30.06
N LEU A 304 -0.24 -8.50 -31.25
CA LEU A 304 0.60 -8.44 -32.45
C LEU A 304 1.62 -7.28 -32.38
N ASP A 305 1.33 -6.24 -31.60
CA ASP A 305 2.29 -5.17 -31.34
C ASP A 305 3.28 -5.60 -30.25
N LYS A 306 4.46 -6.04 -30.70
CA LYS A 306 5.56 -6.45 -29.81
C LYS A 306 6.05 -5.34 -28.89
N SER A 307 5.95 -4.07 -29.29
CA SER A 307 6.35 -2.95 -28.45
C SER A 307 5.39 -2.79 -27.29
N LEU A 308 4.08 -2.87 -27.57
CA LEU A 308 3.05 -2.81 -26.53
C LEU A 308 3.14 -3.97 -25.55
N VAL A 309 3.41 -5.19 -26.05
CA VAL A 309 3.64 -6.37 -25.20
C VAL A 309 4.88 -6.18 -24.32
N ALA A 310 5.99 -5.66 -24.86
CA ALA A 310 7.20 -5.40 -24.08
C ALA A 310 6.98 -4.34 -23.00
N GLU A 311 6.25 -3.26 -23.31
CA GLU A 311 5.88 -2.22 -22.33
C GLU A 311 4.97 -2.80 -21.23
N CYS A 312 4.04 -3.67 -21.61
CA CYS A 312 3.18 -4.37 -20.67
C CYS A 312 3.99 -5.26 -19.73
N ASP A 313 4.86 -6.11 -20.27
CA ASP A 313 5.70 -7.01 -19.47
C ASP A 313 6.64 -6.22 -18.55
N ALA A 314 7.16 -5.08 -19.00
CA ALA A 314 7.95 -4.17 -18.16
C ALA A 314 7.13 -3.59 -16.99
N GLN A 315 5.86 -3.24 -17.22
CA GLN A 315 4.95 -2.74 -16.17
C GLN A 315 4.54 -3.80 -15.16
N LEU A 316 4.43 -5.06 -15.56
CA LEU A 316 4.16 -6.17 -14.64
C LEU A 316 5.41 -6.64 -13.90
N ALA A 317 6.61 -6.29 -14.39
CA ALA A 317 7.87 -6.74 -13.84
C ALA A 317 8.12 -6.19 -12.43
N LEU A 318 8.74 -7.03 -11.60
CA LEU A 318 9.17 -6.67 -10.26
C LEU A 318 10.69 -6.65 -10.20
N GLY A 319 11.23 -5.69 -9.45
CA GLY A 319 12.62 -5.70 -9.04
C GLY A 319 12.92 -6.86 -8.08
N PRO A 320 14.19 -7.12 -7.74
CA PRO A 320 14.54 -8.19 -6.80
C PRO A 320 13.87 -7.97 -5.45
N TYR A 321 13.52 -9.06 -4.76
CA TYR A 321 13.06 -8.96 -3.37
C TYR A 321 14.19 -8.43 -2.48
N ARG A 322 13.95 -7.29 -1.82
CA ARG A 322 14.85 -6.70 -0.82
C ARG A 322 14.26 -6.88 0.58
N ASN A 323 14.99 -7.60 1.43
CA ASN A 323 14.73 -7.57 2.88
C ASN A 323 15.10 -6.20 3.45
N GLU A 324 14.84 -5.95 4.74
CA GLU A 324 15.11 -4.63 5.36
C GLU A 324 16.57 -4.19 5.19
N LYS A 325 17.55 -5.09 5.33
CA LYS A 325 18.98 -4.75 5.15
C LYS A 325 19.29 -4.33 3.71
N ALA A 326 18.86 -5.13 2.74
CA ALA A 326 19.03 -4.82 1.33
C ALA A 326 18.26 -3.55 0.91
N HIS A 327 17.13 -3.26 1.56
CA HIS A 327 16.36 -2.05 1.34
C HIS A 327 17.09 -0.82 1.89
N ALA A 328 17.67 -0.91 3.08
CA ALA A 328 18.51 0.15 3.64
C ALA A 328 19.73 0.43 2.74
N GLU A 329 20.42 -0.62 2.29
CA GLU A 329 21.55 -0.50 1.34
C GLU A 329 21.11 0.21 0.05
N PHE A 330 19.94 -0.14 -0.50
CA PHE A 330 19.39 0.51 -1.69
C PHE A 330 19.09 2.00 -1.46
N ARG A 331 18.38 2.35 -0.37
CA ARG A 331 18.05 3.76 -0.06
C ARG A 331 19.30 4.62 0.08
N VAL A 332 20.31 4.12 0.78
CA VAL A 332 21.57 4.83 0.97
C VAL A 332 22.32 4.96 -0.35
N SER A 333 22.33 3.92 -1.18
CA SER A 333 22.96 3.95 -2.51
C SER A 333 22.34 5.02 -3.41
N VAL A 334 21.01 5.11 -3.46
CA VAL A 334 20.29 6.16 -4.22
C VAL A 334 20.61 7.55 -3.69
N TRP A 335 20.66 7.72 -2.37
CA TRP A 335 21.01 8.99 -1.75
C TRP A 335 22.47 9.40 -2.03
N LEU A 336 23.40 8.46 -1.91
CA LEU A 336 24.82 8.69 -2.20
C LEU A 336 25.05 9.12 -3.65
N GLU A 337 24.30 8.54 -4.59
CA GLU A 337 24.33 8.95 -6.01
C GLU A 337 23.85 10.39 -6.18
N LYS A 338 22.72 10.73 -5.55
CA LYS A 338 22.14 12.09 -5.62
C LYS A 338 23.08 13.13 -5.02
N GLU A 339 23.71 12.81 -3.90
CA GLU A 339 24.55 13.73 -3.12
C GLU A 339 26.05 13.55 -3.40
N LYS A 340 26.42 12.90 -4.51
CA LYS A 340 27.83 12.59 -4.83
C LYS A 340 28.76 13.80 -4.98
N MET A 341 28.21 15.00 -5.04
CA MET A 341 28.94 16.26 -5.08
C MET A 341 29.31 16.80 -3.68
N LEU A 342 28.70 16.27 -2.61
CA LEU A 342 29.04 16.64 -1.25
C LEU A 342 30.39 16.01 -0.82
N PRO A 343 31.18 16.71 0.02
CA PRO A 343 32.38 16.13 0.62
C PRO A 343 32.08 14.80 1.34
N ALA A 344 32.99 13.83 1.23
CA ALA A 344 32.83 12.52 1.84
C ALA A 344 32.60 12.60 3.36
N GLU A 345 33.31 13.50 4.04
CA GLU A 345 33.14 13.75 5.47
C GLU A 345 31.71 14.22 5.82
N GLU A 346 31.18 15.16 5.05
CA GLU A 346 29.82 15.69 5.24
C GLU A 346 28.78 14.58 5.03
N ARG A 347 28.94 13.77 3.98
CA ARG A 347 28.07 12.60 3.74
C ARG A 347 28.13 11.59 4.89
N CYS A 348 29.33 11.36 5.44
CA CYS A 348 29.52 10.43 6.56
C CYS A 348 28.80 10.91 7.81
N LYS A 349 28.92 12.21 8.14
CA LYS A 349 28.20 12.82 9.27
C LYS A 349 26.69 12.68 9.11
N MET A 350 26.16 13.08 7.94
CA MET A 350 24.72 12.98 7.65
C MET A 350 24.19 11.55 7.76
N LEU A 351 24.91 10.56 7.21
CA LEU A 351 24.51 9.16 7.28
C LEU A 351 24.57 8.58 8.69
N ARG A 352 25.54 8.98 9.51
CA ARG A 352 25.61 8.57 10.93
C ARG A 352 24.38 9.04 11.72
N ASP A 353 23.98 10.30 11.51
CA ASP A 353 22.79 10.86 12.15
C ASP A 353 21.51 10.18 11.68
N TRP A 354 21.44 9.80 10.40
CA TRP A 354 20.35 8.99 9.84
C TRP A 354 20.29 7.61 10.50
N CYS A 355 21.41 6.90 10.64
CA CYS A 355 21.45 5.55 11.23
C CYS A 355 20.97 5.48 12.70
N ASN A 356 20.95 6.62 13.39
CA ASN A 356 20.51 6.69 14.79
C ASN A 356 18.99 6.93 14.90
N GLN A 357 18.28 7.03 13.78
CA GLN A 357 16.83 7.24 13.73
C GLN A 357 16.09 5.91 13.52
N THR A 358 14.81 5.90 13.92
CA THR A 358 13.90 4.81 13.62
C THR A 358 13.21 5.10 12.29
N HIS A 359 13.36 4.19 11.33
CA HIS A 359 12.69 4.28 10.02
C HIS A 359 11.60 3.22 9.92
N VAL A 360 10.42 3.61 9.45
CA VAL A 360 9.20 2.76 9.48
C VAL A 360 9.35 1.43 8.73
N ASN A 361 10.21 1.39 7.70
CA ASN A 361 10.45 0.20 6.88
C ASN A 361 11.68 -0.60 7.30
N LEU A 362 12.38 -0.15 8.35
CA LEU A 362 13.63 -0.70 8.88
C LEU A 362 13.55 -0.89 10.40
N GLU A 363 12.36 -0.98 10.97
CA GLU A 363 12.14 -1.07 12.43
C GLU A 363 12.81 -2.32 13.04
N GLY A 364 13.06 -3.37 12.23
CA GLY A 364 13.78 -4.57 12.65
C GLY A 364 15.30 -4.43 12.64
N LEU A 365 15.85 -3.31 12.17
CA LEU A 365 17.29 -3.07 12.11
C LEU A 365 17.77 -2.27 13.31
N THR A 366 18.84 -2.75 13.96
CA THR A 366 19.56 -1.96 14.96
C THR A 366 20.30 -0.79 14.30
N PRO A 367 20.68 0.26 15.05
CA PRO A 367 21.56 1.31 14.53
C PRO A 367 22.86 0.75 13.93
N ALA A 368 23.41 -0.34 14.50
CA ALA A 368 24.58 -1.01 13.97
C ALA A 368 24.32 -1.69 12.62
N ASP A 369 23.16 -2.34 12.45
CA ASP A 369 22.75 -2.90 11.16
C ASP A 369 22.59 -1.81 10.09
N GLN A 370 22.01 -0.67 10.46
CA GLN A 370 21.85 0.47 9.55
C GLN A 370 23.21 1.06 9.13
N ARG A 371 24.14 1.23 10.07
CA ARG A 371 25.51 1.67 9.78
C ARG A 371 26.26 0.72 8.84
N MET A 372 26.08 -0.58 9.05
CA MET A 372 26.64 -1.61 8.15
C MET A 372 26.02 -1.55 6.76
N ALA A 373 24.71 -1.31 6.64
CA ALA A 373 24.05 -1.09 5.36
C ALA A 373 24.59 0.15 4.65
N CYS A 374 24.78 1.26 5.37
CA CYS A 374 25.38 2.48 4.83
C CYS A 374 26.78 2.22 4.27
N ARG A 375 27.63 1.52 5.04
CA ARG A 375 28.98 1.16 4.61
C ARG A 375 28.96 0.34 3.32
N ARG A 376 28.15 -0.73 3.26
CA ARG A 376 28.07 -1.60 2.08
C ARG A 376 27.57 -0.87 0.85
N ALA A 377 26.55 -0.03 1.01
CA ALA A 377 26.03 0.81 -0.07
C ALA A 377 27.12 1.75 -0.61
N TRP A 378 27.91 2.35 0.28
CA TRP A 378 29.00 3.25 -0.09
C TRP A 378 30.15 2.52 -0.76
N GLU A 379 30.59 1.38 -0.22
CA GLU A 379 31.63 0.54 -0.84
C GLU A 379 31.21 0.10 -2.26
N ALA A 380 29.95 -0.30 -2.45
CA ALA A 380 29.41 -0.63 -3.77
C ALA A 380 29.39 0.59 -4.71
N LYS A 381 28.99 1.77 -4.22
CA LYS A 381 28.99 3.01 -5.02
C LYS A 381 30.39 3.46 -5.41
N ILE A 382 31.39 3.28 -4.55
CA ILE A 382 32.79 3.54 -4.89
C ILE A 382 33.23 2.67 -6.06
N GLN A 383 32.87 1.38 -6.07
CA GLN A 383 33.17 0.47 -7.18
C GLN A 383 32.48 0.96 -8.47
N GLU A 384 31.17 1.24 -8.39
CA GLU A 384 30.38 1.74 -9.51
C GLU A 384 30.95 3.04 -10.10
N TRP A 385 31.24 4.05 -9.27
CA TRP A 385 31.79 5.34 -9.71
C TRP A 385 33.20 5.22 -10.29
N THR A 386 33.99 4.25 -9.82
CA THR A 386 35.33 3.99 -10.37
C THR A 386 35.22 3.43 -11.79
N GLU A 387 34.24 2.56 -12.04
CA GLU A 387 34.01 1.92 -13.34
C GLU A 387 33.28 2.82 -14.35
N THR A 388 32.38 3.69 -13.88
CA THR A 388 31.51 4.53 -14.73
C THR A 388 31.88 6.01 -14.63
N LYS A 389 32.82 6.44 -15.49
CA LYS A 389 33.30 7.85 -15.59
C LYS A 389 33.73 8.40 -14.22
N PRO A 390 34.94 8.05 -13.74
CA PRO A 390 35.43 8.45 -12.42
C PRO A 390 35.32 9.97 -12.24
N PRO A 391 34.54 10.46 -11.25
CA PRO A 391 34.43 11.89 -11.02
C PRO A 391 35.78 12.43 -10.56
N LEU A 392 36.36 13.35 -11.34
CA LEU A 392 37.73 13.85 -11.13
C LEU A 392 37.94 14.56 -9.77
N TYR A 393 36.84 14.92 -9.10
CA TYR A 393 36.85 15.63 -7.82
C TYR A 393 36.76 14.70 -6.60
N LEU A 394 36.59 13.37 -6.78
CA LEU A 394 36.53 12.42 -5.67
C LEU A 394 37.91 11.88 -5.32
N SER A 395 38.23 11.89 -4.02
CA SER A 395 39.40 11.18 -3.49
C SER A 395 39.00 9.77 -3.05
N TRP A 396 39.38 8.76 -3.82
CA TRP A 396 39.05 7.35 -3.51
C TRP A 396 39.56 6.89 -2.14
N THR A 397 40.67 7.47 -1.68
CA THR A 397 41.22 7.21 -0.34
C THR A 397 40.30 7.77 0.74
N GLU A 398 39.78 8.99 0.55
CA GLU A 398 38.82 9.58 1.48
C GLU A 398 37.47 8.87 1.44
N GLU A 399 36.96 8.54 0.25
CA GLU A 399 35.71 7.77 0.11
C GLU A 399 35.78 6.45 0.88
N LYS A 400 36.86 5.67 0.71
CA LYS A 400 37.05 4.41 1.44
C LYS A 400 37.21 4.62 2.95
N LYS A 401 37.92 5.67 3.37
CA LYS A 401 38.09 6.03 4.77
C LYS A 401 36.73 6.33 5.43
N PHE A 402 35.93 7.19 4.82
CA PHE A 402 34.66 7.63 5.38
C PHE A 402 33.56 6.55 5.27
N ALA A 403 33.58 5.72 4.22
CA ALA A 403 32.75 4.52 4.15
C ALA A 403 33.05 3.53 5.30
N ALA A 404 34.32 3.36 5.68
CA ALA A 404 34.67 2.55 6.85
C ALA A 404 34.29 3.24 8.17
N GLU A 405 34.33 4.57 8.19
CA GLU A 405 34.02 5.37 9.38
C GLU A 405 32.52 5.38 9.71
N VAL A 406 31.61 5.38 8.73
CA VAL A 406 30.16 5.34 8.99
C VAL A 406 29.73 4.10 9.79
N ALA A 407 30.51 3.01 9.71
CA ALA A 407 30.30 1.76 10.44
C ALA A 407 30.75 1.81 11.90
N LYS A 408 31.54 2.82 12.29
CA LYS A 408 31.93 3.11 13.68
C LYS A 408 30.86 4.02 14.28
#